data_AF-A0A154PR53-F1
#
_entry.id   AF-A0A154PR53-F1
#
_cell.length_a   1.000
_cell.length_b   1.000
_cell.length_c   1.000
_cell.angle_alpha   90.00
_cell.angle_beta   90.00
_cell.angle_gamma   90.00
#
_symmetry.space_group_name_H-M   'P 1'
#
loop_
_entity.id
_entity.type
_entity.pdbx_description
1 polymer ?
#
loop_
_entity_poly.entity_id
_entity_poly.type
_entity_poly.pdbx_seq_one_letter_code
_entity_poly.pdbx_strand_id
1 'polypeptide(L)'
;FLRTNHFTNINWEQIFNTQIKLKQFLCKFVDHCFEDMDYIVKDQQFFEKLFNIMFFHNEEKSVFYIDNNHSFDQVLFYGNEWLIATFEFSIFAFMIVLFRDCVLAITVTVSVSMLLLLIAKHNGKKNLSDNVLSDKTFL
;
A
#
# COMPACT_ATOMS: atom_id res chain seq x y z
N PHE A 1 -22.99 12.34 38.36
CA PHE A 1 -22.41 12.98 37.16
C PHE A 1 -22.72 12.09 35.97
N LEU A 2 -23.54 12.62 35.04
CA LEU A 2 -24.28 11.89 34.02
C LEU A 2 -23.37 11.23 32.97
N ARG A 3 -23.42 9.90 32.86
CA ARG A 3 -22.96 9.15 31.69
C ARG A 3 -24.07 9.19 30.65
N THR A 4 -24.09 10.23 29.82
CA THR A 4 -24.93 10.29 28.64
C THR A 4 -24.43 9.27 27.62
N ASN A 5 -25.09 8.11 27.60
CA ASN A 5 -25.00 7.15 26.51
C ASN A 5 -25.55 7.81 25.24
N HIS A 6 -24.70 8.47 24.46
CA HIS A 6 -25.04 8.89 23.11
C HIS A 6 -24.93 7.67 22.18
N PHE A 7 -25.88 6.74 22.30
CA PHE A 7 -26.18 5.86 21.18
C PHE A 7 -26.70 6.78 20.07
N THR A 8 -25.80 7.19 19.19
CA THR A 8 -26.18 7.77 17.90
C THR A 8 -27.14 6.77 17.26
N ASN A 9 -28.37 7.21 17.02
CA ASN A 9 -29.34 6.41 16.28
C ASN A 9 -28.82 6.34 14.84
N ILE A 10 -28.02 5.32 14.54
CA ILE A 10 -27.38 5.10 13.23
C ILE A 10 -28.53 4.87 12.25
N ASN A 11 -28.86 5.91 11.48
CA ASN A 11 -29.89 5.83 10.47
C ASN A 11 -29.31 5.10 9.23
N TRP A 12 -29.50 3.78 9.21
CA TRP A 12 -28.99 2.89 8.16
C TRP A 12 -29.43 3.31 6.75
N GLU A 13 -30.62 3.88 6.60
CA GLU A 13 -31.10 4.37 5.30
C GLU A 13 -30.30 5.57 4.81
N GLN A 14 -29.91 6.48 5.72
CA GLN A 14 -29.06 7.62 5.37
C GLN A 14 -27.66 7.17 4.98
N ILE A 15 -27.10 6.18 5.69
CA ILE A 15 -25.78 5.61 5.36
C ILE A 15 -25.82 4.95 3.99
N PHE A 16 -26.82 4.11 3.75
CA PHE A 16 -26.99 3.41 2.47
C PHE A 16 -27.16 4.40 1.30
N ASN A 17 -28.02 5.40 1.46
CA ASN A 17 -28.20 6.46 0.47
C ASN A 17 -26.93 7.27 0.22
N THR A 18 -26.15 7.55 1.29
CA THR A 18 -24.87 8.25 1.16
C THR A 18 -23.85 7.40 0.41
N GLN A 19 -23.77 6.10 0.71
CA GLN A 19 -22.91 5.15 -0.02
C GLN A 19 -23.28 5.06 -1.49
N ILE A 20 -24.58 4.98 -1.84
CA ILE A 20 -25.02 4.96 -3.24
C ILE A 20 -24.65 6.26 -3.96
N LYS A 21 -24.90 7.41 -3.34
CA LYS A 21 -24.53 8.72 -3.93
C LYS A 21 -23.03 8.83 -4.12
N LEU A 22 -22.23 8.35 -3.18
CA LEU A 22 -20.77 8.31 -3.27
C LEU A 22 -20.31 7.39 -4.41
N LYS A 23 -20.88 6.19 -4.54
CA LYS A 23 -20.61 5.28 -5.66
C LYS A 23 -20.94 5.94 -7.01
N GLN A 24 -22.12 6.54 -7.14
CA GLN A 24 -22.53 7.24 -8.36
C GLN A 24 -21.65 8.43 -8.69
N PHE A 25 -21.21 9.19 -7.69
CA PHE A 25 -20.25 10.27 -7.86
C PHE A 25 -18.91 9.74 -8.36
N LEU A 26 -18.37 8.69 -7.76
CA LEU A 26 -17.10 8.08 -8.17
C LEU A 26 -17.16 7.52 -9.60
N CYS A 27 -18.26 6.87 -9.99
CA CYS A 27 -18.44 6.43 -11.38
C CYS A 27 -18.41 7.62 -12.34
N LYS A 28 -19.20 8.67 -12.08
CA LYS A 28 -19.22 9.88 -12.91
C LYS A 28 -17.87 10.61 -12.94
N PHE A 29 -17.13 10.55 -11.84
CA PHE A 29 -15.81 11.13 -11.73
C PHE A 29 -14.81 10.40 -12.63
N VAL A 30 -14.78 9.06 -12.58
CA VAL A 30 -13.91 8.23 -13.42
C VAL A 30 -14.31 8.29 -14.90
N ASP A 31 -15.61 8.40 -15.19
CA ASP A 31 -16.15 8.58 -16.54
C ASP A 31 -15.93 10.00 -17.10
N HIS A 32 -15.16 10.84 -16.41
CA HIS A 32 -14.81 12.19 -16.85
C HIS A 32 -16.05 13.07 -17.15
N CYS A 33 -17.15 12.84 -16.44
CA CYS A 33 -18.42 13.56 -16.67
C CYS A 33 -18.42 15.00 -16.10
N PHE A 34 -17.33 15.43 -15.46
CA PHE A 34 -17.18 16.77 -14.90
C PHE A 34 -16.18 17.56 -15.74
N GLU A 35 -16.69 18.44 -16.61
CA GLU A 35 -15.89 19.28 -17.51
C GLU A 35 -14.92 20.22 -16.76
N ASP A 36 -15.20 20.52 -15.49
CA ASP A 36 -14.37 21.37 -14.63
C ASP A 36 -13.20 20.63 -13.95
N MET A 37 -13.17 19.30 -14.00
CA MET A 37 -12.17 18.46 -13.33
C MET A 37 -11.18 17.93 -14.36
N ASP A 38 -10.32 18.82 -14.84
CA ASP A 38 -9.24 18.53 -15.76
C ASP A 38 -8.22 17.56 -15.11
N TYR A 39 -8.31 16.27 -15.45
CA TYR A 39 -7.32 15.28 -15.07
C TYR A 39 -6.82 14.46 -16.26
N ILE A 40 -5.55 14.07 -16.22
CA ILE A 40 -4.89 13.31 -17.28
C ILE A 40 -4.57 11.92 -16.77
N VAL A 41 -4.94 10.89 -17.54
CA VAL A 41 -4.56 9.51 -17.26
C VAL A 41 -3.27 9.20 -18.00
N LYS A 42 -2.21 8.83 -17.28
CA LYS A 42 -0.87 8.60 -17.83
C LYS A 42 -0.23 7.34 -17.26
N ASP A 43 0.60 6.67 -18.05
CA ASP A 43 1.48 5.60 -17.53
C ASP A 43 2.68 6.18 -16.78
N GLN A 44 3.00 5.58 -15.63
CA GLN A 44 4.16 5.98 -14.84
C GLN A 44 5.46 5.59 -15.55
N GLN A 45 6.40 6.52 -15.69
CA GLN A 45 7.68 6.23 -16.34
C GLN A 45 8.55 5.32 -15.46
N PHE A 46 9.39 4.47 -16.08
CA PHE A 46 10.24 3.53 -15.35
C PHE A 46 11.10 4.20 -14.25
N PHE A 47 11.61 5.40 -14.53
CA PHE A 47 12.41 6.16 -13.57
C PHE A 47 11.58 6.73 -12.41
N GLU A 48 10.35 7.21 -12.66
CA GLU A 48 9.41 7.62 -11.60
C GLU A 48 9.14 6.46 -10.64
N LYS A 49 8.93 5.26 -11.20
CA LYS A 49 8.69 4.03 -10.44
C LYS A 49 9.93 3.57 -9.64
N LEU A 50 11.13 3.74 -10.19
CA LEU A 50 12.38 3.32 -9.53
C LEU A 50 12.72 4.21 -8.33
N PHE A 51 12.55 5.53 -8.47
CA PHE A 51 12.92 6.49 -7.43
C PHE A 51 11.77 6.85 -6.48
N ASN A 52 10.55 6.39 -6.77
CA ASN A 52 9.32 6.78 -6.06
C ASN A 52 9.14 8.32 -6.03
N ILE A 53 9.54 8.99 -7.11
CA ILE A 53 9.41 10.44 -7.26
C ILE A 53 8.33 10.69 -8.31
N MET A 54 7.30 11.46 -7.95
CA MET A 54 6.41 12.03 -8.94
C MET A 54 7.18 13.14 -9.64
N PHE A 55 7.51 12.97 -10.92
CA PHE A 55 7.99 14.09 -11.71
C PHE A 55 6.81 15.06 -11.83
N PHE A 56 6.86 16.13 -11.04
CA PHE A 56 5.97 17.28 -11.18
C PHE A 56 6.33 17.95 -12.52
N HIS A 57 5.83 17.39 -13.62
CA HIS A 57 5.70 18.19 -14.82
C HIS A 57 4.58 19.20 -14.55
N ASN A 58 4.87 20.44 -14.87
CA ASN A 58 4.20 21.65 -14.41
C ASN A 58 2.79 21.78 -15.03
N GLU A 59 1.87 20.88 -14.66
CA GLU A 59 0.53 20.82 -15.18
C GLU A 59 -0.44 21.23 -14.06
N GLU A 60 -1.23 22.27 -14.29
CA GLU A 60 -2.31 22.74 -13.40
C GLU A 60 -3.45 21.71 -13.24
N LYS A 61 -3.23 20.48 -13.74
CA LYS A 61 -4.18 19.39 -13.88
C LYS A 61 -3.76 18.21 -13.01
N SER A 62 -4.73 17.53 -12.42
CA SER A 62 -4.44 16.33 -11.63
C SER A 62 -4.07 15.15 -12.54
N VAL A 63 -3.06 14.36 -12.17
CA VAL A 63 -2.61 13.22 -12.99
C VAL A 63 -2.97 11.92 -12.29
N PHE A 64 -3.70 11.05 -12.99
CA PHE A 64 -3.98 9.68 -12.56
C PHE A 64 -3.02 8.73 -13.25
N TYR A 65 -2.25 7.98 -12.46
CA TYR A 65 -1.38 6.94 -12.98
C TYR A 65 -2.14 5.62 -13.11
N ILE A 66 -2.00 4.96 -14.26
CA ILE A 66 -2.52 3.59 -14.44
C ILE A 66 -1.62 2.65 -13.63
N ASP A 67 -2.20 1.98 -12.62
CA ASP A 67 -1.49 1.00 -11.80
C ASP A 67 -1.41 -0.37 -12.48
N ASN A 68 -0.19 -0.88 -12.67
CA ASN A 68 0.07 -2.22 -13.19
C ASN A 68 0.02 -3.30 -12.09
N ASN A 69 -0.95 -3.23 -11.17
CA ASN A 69 -1.11 -4.15 -10.02
C ASN A 69 0.08 -4.22 -9.05
N HIS A 70 1.02 -3.28 -9.08
CA HIS A 70 2.23 -3.32 -8.25
C HIS A 70 2.24 -2.30 -7.12
N SER A 71 1.26 -1.40 -7.06
CA SER A 71 1.19 -0.39 -6.00
C SER A 71 1.01 -1.01 -4.63
N PHE A 72 0.27 -2.13 -4.54
CA PHE A 72 0.04 -2.82 -3.26
C PHE A 72 1.22 -3.67 -2.78
N ASP A 73 2.12 -4.10 -3.67
CA ASP A 73 3.33 -4.85 -3.29
C ASP A 73 4.29 -3.97 -2.47
N GLN A 74 4.35 -2.67 -2.78
CA GLN A 74 5.21 -1.71 -2.09
C GLN A 74 4.64 -1.31 -0.71
N VAL A 75 3.33 -1.38 -0.50
CA VAL A 75 2.68 -1.03 0.77
C VAL A 75 3.07 -1.98 1.90
N LEU A 76 3.38 -3.25 1.61
CA LEU A 76 3.75 -4.26 2.62
C LEU A 76 4.99 -3.91 3.44
N PHE A 77 5.90 -3.13 2.87
CA PHE A 77 7.14 -2.72 3.54
C PHE A 77 7.16 -1.25 3.91
N TYR A 78 6.21 -0.47 3.39
CA TYR A 78 6.11 0.97 3.63
C TYR A 78 5.81 1.23 5.11
N GLY A 79 6.71 1.96 5.78
CA GLY A 79 6.61 2.30 7.21
C GLY A 79 7.41 1.38 8.16
N ASN A 80 7.92 0.24 7.69
CA ASN A 80 8.73 -0.67 8.51
C ASN A 80 10.17 -0.84 8.01
N GLU A 81 10.58 -0.03 7.04
CA GLU A 81 11.90 -0.08 6.39
C GLU A 81 13.04 0.00 7.41
N TRP A 82 12.93 0.91 8.38
CA TRP A 82 13.93 1.07 9.44
C TRP A 82 14.05 -0.14 10.37
N LEU A 83 12.92 -0.79 10.67
CA LEU A 83 12.93 -2.00 11.50
C LEU A 83 13.60 -3.15 10.75
N ILE A 84 13.29 -3.31 9.47
CA ILE A 84 13.88 -4.33 8.61
C ILE A 84 15.38 -4.09 8.48
N ALA A 85 15.80 -2.86 8.20
CA ALA A 85 17.21 -2.51 8.13
C ALA A 85 17.95 -2.80 9.45
N THR A 86 17.38 -2.41 10.59
CA THR A 86 17.98 -2.65 11.91
C THR A 86 18.08 -4.15 12.22
N PHE A 87 17.07 -4.92 11.82
CA PHE A 87 17.07 -6.38 11.94
C PHE A 87 18.16 -7.04 11.09
N GLU A 88 18.32 -6.61 9.83
CA GLU A 88 19.40 -7.10 8.95
C GLU A 88 20.79 -6.78 9.50
N PHE A 89 21.01 -5.56 9.98
CA PHE A 89 22.28 -5.17 10.61
C PHE A 89 22.56 -5.98 11.88
N SER A 90 21.53 -6.27 12.68
CA SER A 90 21.66 -7.09 13.90
C SER A 90 22.06 -8.53 13.57
N ILE A 91 21.41 -9.15 12.58
CA ILE A 91 21.78 -10.50 12.11
C ILE A 91 23.20 -10.50 11.56
N PHE A 92 23.55 -9.50 10.75
CA PHE A 92 24.89 -9.39 10.19
C PHE A 92 25.96 -9.33 11.29
N ALA A 93 25.77 -8.47 12.29
CA ALA A 93 26.67 -8.35 13.43
C ALA A 93 26.79 -9.67 14.20
N PHE A 94 25.66 -10.35 14.44
CA PHE A 94 25.64 -11.66 15.09
C PHE A 94 26.42 -12.72 14.30
N MET A 95 26.25 -12.76 12.98
CA MET A 95 26.92 -13.73 12.10
C MET A 95 28.44 -13.48 12.00
N ILE A 96 28.89 -12.23 12.02
CA ILE A 96 30.32 -11.89 12.08
C ILE A 96 30.97 -12.49 13.33
N VAL A 97 30.31 -12.35 14.49
CA VAL A 97 30.81 -12.91 15.75
C VAL A 97 30.83 -14.44 15.72
N LEU A 98 29.82 -15.06 15.11
CA LEU A 98 29.66 -16.51 15.08
C LEU A 98 30.66 -17.21 14.15
N PHE A 99 30.81 -16.73 12.92
CA PHE A 99 31.63 -17.40 11.91
C PHE A 99 33.07 -16.90 11.88
N ARG A 100 33.35 -15.70 12.43
CA ARG A 100 34.65 -15.01 12.34
C ARG A 100 35.15 -14.84 10.90
N ASP A 101 34.24 -14.99 9.93
CA ASP A 101 34.46 -14.88 8.50
C ASP A 101 33.38 -13.95 7.94
N CYS A 102 33.83 -12.83 7.37
CA CYS A 102 32.95 -11.82 6.81
C CYS A 102 32.17 -12.34 5.59
N VAL A 103 32.74 -13.21 4.76
CA VAL A 103 32.11 -13.68 3.53
C VAL A 103 30.95 -14.62 3.85
N LEU A 104 31.16 -15.54 4.79
CA LEU A 104 30.11 -16.44 5.28
C LEU A 104 29.00 -15.65 5.98
N ALA A 105 29.35 -14.65 6.80
CA ALA A 105 28.37 -13.81 7.47
C ALA A 105 27.47 -13.06 6.47
N ILE A 106 28.05 -12.42 5.45
CA ILE A 106 27.28 -11.71 4.40
C ILE A 106 26.35 -12.70 3.67
N THR A 107 26.87 -13.86 3.28
CA THR A 107 26.11 -14.87 2.53
C THR A 107 24.89 -15.35 3.31
N VAL A 108 25.07 -15.65 4.60
CA VAL A 108 23.99 -16.11 5.48
C VAL A 108 22.98 -14.98 5.71
N THR A 109 23.42 -13.76 6.01
CA THR A 109 22.51 -12.63 6.21
C THR A 109 21.66 -12.36 4.98
N VAL A 110 22.25 -12.31 3.78
CA VAL A 110 21.51 -12.11 2.52
C VAL A 110 20.50 -13.25 2.29
N SER A 111 20.89 -14.48 2.60
CA SER A 111 19.99 -15.63 2.46
C SER A 111 18.78 -15.52 3.39
N VAL A 112 18.98 -15.12 4.64
CA VAL A 112 17.89 -14.90 5.61
C VAL A 112 16.99 -13.74 5.18
N SER A 113 17.56 -12.62 4.73
CA SER A 113 16.82 -11.48 4.20
C SER A 113 15.92 -11.88 3.02
N MET A 114 16.45 -12.68 2.10
CA MET A 114 15.69 -13.15 0.93
C MET A 114 14.53 -14.06 1.32
N LEU A 115 14.73 -14.95 2.30
CA LEU A 115 13.67 -15.79 2.85
C LEU A 115 12.58 -14.95 3.53
N LEU A 116 12.97 -13.94 4.31
CA LEU A 116 12.04 -13.05 4.99
C LEU A 116 11.19 -12.28 3.99
N LEU A 117 11.79 -11.77 2.91
CA LEU A 117 11.07 -11.10 1.82
C LEU A 117 10.05 -12.03 1.14
N LEU A 118 10.43 -13.30 0.89
CA LEU A 118 9.53 -14.29 0.29
C LEU A 118 8.32 -14.58 1.20
N ILE A 119 8.56 -14.77 2.50
CA ILE A 119 7.50 -15.01 3.48
C ILE A 119 6.58 -13.79 3.58
N ALA A 120 7.16 -12.59 3.65
CA ALA A 120 6.40 -11.35 3.73
C ALA A 120 5.54 -11.12 2.47
N LYS A 121 6.07 -11.36 1.27
CA LYS A 121 5.30 -11.30 0.02
C LYS A 121 4.19 -12.34 -0.03
N HIS A 122 4.48 -13.57 0.40
CA HIS A 122 3.49 -14.64 0.44
C HIS A 122 2.35 -14.32 1.42
N ASN A 123 2.68 -13.89 2.64
CA ASN A 123 1.71 -13.52 3.66
C ASN A 123 0.92 -12.28 3.26
N GLY A 124 1.58 -11.29 2.65
CA GLY A 124 0.93 -10.09 2.16
C GLY A 124 -0.08 -10.38 1.06
N LYS A 125 0.27 -11.22 0.08
CA LYS A 125 -0.65 -11.66 -0.97
C LYS A 125 -1.85 -12.44 -0.41
N LYS A 126 -1.63 -13.28 0.60
CA LYS A 126 -2.70 -14.02 1.28
C LYS A 126 -3.65 -13.08 2.04
N ASN A 127 -3.09 -12.14 2.82
CA ASN A 127 -3.88 -11.15 3.55
C ASN A 127 -4.67 -10.20 2.63
N LEU A 128 -4.08 -9.78 1.50
CA LEU A 128 -4.78 -8.97 0.51
C LEU A 128 -5.94 -9.76 -0.14
N SER A 129 -5.72 -11.03 -0.49
CA SER A 129 -6.77 -11.89 -1.07
C SER A 129 -7.95 -12.09 -0.12
N ASP A 130 -7.70 -12.37 1.17
CA ASP A 130 -8.77 -12.68 2.14
C ASP A 130 -9.59 -11.43 2.50
N ASN A 131 -8.96 -10.26 2.57
CA ASN A 131 -9.67 -9.00 2.81
C ASN A 131 -10.45 -8.52 1.57
N VAL A 132 -9.91 -8.71 0.36
CA VAL A 132 -10.63 -8.41 -0.90
C VAL A 132 -11.79 -9.40 -1.13
N LEU A 133 -11.66 -10.66 -0.72
CA LEU A 133 -12.77 -11.63 -0.79
C LEU A 133 -13.90 -11.27 0.18
N SER A 134 -13.55 -10.77 1.36
CA SER A 134 -14.56 -10.30 2.33
C SER A 134 -15.36 -9.14 1.74
N ASP A 135 -14.72 -8.22 1.03
CA ASP A 135 -15.39 -7.07 0.38
C ASP A 135 -16.33 -7.50 -0.77
N LYS A 136 -16.00 -8.58 -1.50
CA LYS A 136 -16.88 -9.17 -2.53
C LYS A 136 -18.13 -9.85 -1.97
N THR A 137 -18.15 -10.17 -0.68
CA THR A 137 -19.34 -10.74 -0.02
C THR A 137 -20.34 -9.63 0.36
N PHE A 138 -19.95 -8.36 0.25
CA PHE A 138 -20.80 -7.19 0.50
C PHE A 138 -21.26 -6.45 -0.77
N LEU A 139 -20.89 -6.95 -1.97
CA LEU A 139 -21.41 -6.52 -3.26
C LEU A 139 -22.58 -7.41 -3.69
#